data_AF-A0A517Y6H1-F1
#
_entry.id   AF-A0A517Y6H1-F1
#
_cell.length_a   1.000
_cell.length_b   1.000
_cell.length_c   1.000
_cell.angle_alpha   90.00
_cell.angle_beta   90.00
_cell.angle_gamma   90.00
#
_symmetry.space_group_name_H-M   'P 1'
#
loop_
_entity.id
_entity.type
_entity.pdbx_description
1 polymer ?
#
loop_
_entity_poly.entity_id
_entity_poly.type
_entity_poly.pdbx_seq_one_letter_code
_entity_poly.pdbx_strand_id
1 'polypeptide(L)' 'MALAVGHKSNFEALAQAFGAGDVALIECELRTTGEEVAVICAANRLANGVIDFVPFAILFNDNPYELLNPPNPDGGFQS' A
#
# COMPACT_ATOMS: atom_id res chain seq x y z
N MET A 1 -8.15 -15.15 12.10
CA MET A 1 -8.31 -13.71 11.88
C MET A 1 -7.78 -13.41 10.50
N ALA A 2 -8.66 -13.27 9.50
CA ALA A 2 -8.25 -13.27 8.11
C ALA A 2 -8.27 -11.84 7.58
N LEU A 3 -7.23 -11.47 6.82
CA LEU A 3 -7.23 -10.27 5.99
C LEU A 3 -8.52 -10.24 5.15
N ALA A 4 -9.09 -9.07 4.93
CA ALA A 4 -10.21 -8.93 4.01
C ALA A 4 -9.83 -9.54 2.65
N VAL A 5 -10.77 -10.24 2.00
CA VAL A 5 -10.53 -10.96 0.73
C VAL A 5 -9.87 -10.04 -0.31
N GLY A 6 -10.29 -8.77 -0.36
CA GLY A 6 -9.72 -7.77 -1.27
C GLY A 6 -8.25 -7.41 -0.98
N HIS A 7 -7.76 -7.52 0.26
CA HIS A 7 -6.36 -7.22 0.56
C HIS A 7 -5.39 -8.21 -0.08
N LYS A 8 -5.77 -9.49 -0.16
CA LYS A 8 -4.95 -10.50 -0.83
C LYS A 8 -4.86 -10.21 -2.33
N SER A 9 -5.99 -9.96 -2.99
CA SER A 9 -6.01 -9.62 -4.42
C SER A 9 -5.23 -8.34 -4.72
N ASN A 10 -5.35 -7.32 -3.86
CA ASN A 10 -4.60 -6.08 -3.99
C ASN A 10 -3.09 -6.30 -3.83
N PHE A 11 -2.69 -7.13 -2.86
CA PHE A 11 -1.28 -7.49 -2.65
C PHE A 11 -0.71 -8.24 -3.86
N GLU A 12 -1.45 -9.19 -4.42
CA GLU A 12 -1.06 -9.92 -5.62
C GLU A 12 -0.93 -9.00 -6.84
N ALA A 13 -1.89 -8.08 -7.04
CA ALA A 13 -1.83 -7.10 -8.11
C ALA A 13 -0.61 -6.17 -7.97
N LEU A 14 -0.32 -5.72 -6.74
CA LEU A 14 0.87 -4.90 -6.47
C LEU A 14 2.17 -5.67 -6.75
N ALA A 15 2.25 -6.95 -6.38
CA ALA A 15 3.40 -7.79 -6.68
C ALA A 15 3.63 -7.95 -8.18
N GLN A 16 2.55 -8.11 -8.98
CA GLN A 16 2.65 -8.14 -10.44
C GLN A 16 3.15 -6.80 -11.00
N ALA A 17 2.64 -5.67 -10.48
CA ALA A 17 3.09 -4.34 -10.89
C ALA A 17 4.59 -4.13 -10.62
N PHE A 18 5.09 -4.57 -9.45
CA PHE A 18 6.53 -4.54 -9.16
C PHE A 18 7.33 -5.38 -10.15
N GLY A 19 6.85 -6.59 -10.49
CA GLY A 19 7.49 -7.46 -11.48
C GLY A 19 7.54 -6.84 -12.88
N ALA A 20 6.55 -6.02 -13.23
CA ALA A 20 6.48 -5.30 -14.50
C ALA A 20 7.25 -3.95 -14.50
N GLY A 21 7.69 -3.45 -13.34
CA GLY A 21 8.27 -2.11 -13.21
C GLY A 21 7.23 -0.98 -13.28
N ASP A 22 5.95 -1.31 -13.12
CA ASP A 22 4.81 -0.38 -13.21
C ASP A 22 4.37 0.07 -11.80
N VAL A 23 5.33 0.48 -10.96
CA VAL A 23 5.06 1.00 -9.62
C VAL A 23 5.66 2.39 -9.46
N ALA A 24 4.93 3.27 -8.79
CA ALA A 24 5.38 4.60 -8.42
C ALA A 24 5.16 4.84 -6.93
N LEU A 25 6.05 5.64 -6.33
CA LEU A 25 5.87 6.22 -5.00
C LEU A 25 5.45 7.68 -5.19
N ILE A 26 4.32 8.06 -4.62
CA ILE A 26 3.70 9.37 -4.85
C ILE A 26 3.34 9.99 -3.51
N GLU A 27 3.73 11.25 -3.31
CA GLU A 27 3.26 12.05 -2.18
C GLU A 27 1.80 12.44 -2.39
N CYS A 28 0.95 12.14 -1.41
CA CYS A 28 -0.47 12.44 -1.41
C CYS A 28 -0.86 13.11 -0.10
N GLU A 29 -1.98 13.83 -0.10
CA GLU A 29 -2.59 14.34 1.12
C GLU A 29 -3.74 13.44 1.55
N LEU A 30 -3.75 13.01 2.81
CA LEU A 30 -4.91 12.36 3.42
C LEU A 30 -6.05 13.38 3.51
N ARG A 31 -7.05 13.26 2.64
CA ARG A 31 -8.21 14.18 2.58
C ARG A 31 -8.89 14.42 3.93
N THR A 32 -8.87 13.45 4.83
CA THR A 32 -9.51 13.54 6.14
C THR A 32 -8.73 14.37 7.16
N THR A 33 -7.41 14.44 7.05
CA THR A 33 -6.52 15.04 8.07
C THR A 33 -5.64 16.17 7.52
N GLY A 34 -5.43 16.23 6.20
CA GLY A 34 -4.46 17.13 5.57
C GLY A 34 -3.01 16.64 5.68
N GLU A 35 -2.78 15.43 6.17
CA GLU A 35 -1.43 14.89 6.36
C GLU A 35 -0.82 14.42 5.04
N GLU A 36 0.43 14.82 4.77
CA GLU A 36 1.22 14.32 3.65
C GLU A 36 1.66 12.87 3.91
N VAL A 37 1.35 11.97 2.99
CA VAL A 37 1.65 10.54 3.06
C VAL A 37 2.30 10.06 1.78
N ALA A 38 3.26 9.14 1.90
CA ALA A 38 3.84 8.45 0.75
C ALA A 38 2.97 7.25 0.37
N VAL A 39 2.46 7.23 -0.87
CA VAL A 39 1.54 6.20 -1.39
C VAL A 39 2.22 5.38 -2.46
N ILE A 40 2.17 4.06 -2.31
CA ILE A 40 2.56 3.11 -3.36
C ILE A 40 1.38 2.96 -4.32
N CYS A 41 1.63 3.28 -5.58
CA CYS A 41 0.65 3.18 -6.66
C CYS A 41 1.13 2.22 -7.75
N ALA A 42 0.21 1.46 -8.35
CA ALA A 42 0.48 0.88 -9.67
C ALA A 42 0.34 1.99 -10.72
N ALA A 43 1.28 2.03 -11.66
CA ALA A 43 1.33 3.01 -12.73
C ALA A 43 0.82 2.37 -14.04
N ASN A 44 -0.45 2.57 -14.35
CA ASN A 44 -1.06 2.04 -15.55
C ASN A 44 -0.79 2.95 -16.75
N ARG A 45 0.01 2.49 -17.70
CA ARG A 45 0.34 3.24 -18.92
C ARG A 45 -0.74 3.03 -19.97
N LEU A 46 -1.50 4.07 -20.25
CA LEU A 46 -2.58 4.05 -21.23
C LEU A 46 -2.04 4.27 -22.65
N ALA A 47 -2.83 3.84 -23.66
CA ALA A 47 -2.43 3.90 -25.07
C ALA A 47 -2.18 5.33 -25.60
N ASN A 48 -2.76 6.35 -24.95
CA ASN A 48 -2.56 7.76 -25.27
C ASN A 48 -1.32 8.38 -24.59
N GLY A 49 -0.49 7.58 -23.92
CA GLY A 49 0.69 8.05 -23.19
C GLY A 49 0.40 8.65 -21.81
N VAL A 50 -0.86 8.67 -21.37
CA VAL A 50 -1.24 9.06 -20.00
C VAL A 50 -0.91 7.91 -19.04
N ILE A 51 -0.42 8.26 -17.85
CA ILE A 51 -0.22 7.30 -16.76
C ILE A 51 -1.33 7.54 -15.73
N ASP A 52 -2.10 6.50 -15.45
CA ASP A 52 -3.08 6.48 -14.37
C ASP A 52 -2.48 5.79 -13.14
N PHE A 53 -2.64 6.39 -11.97
CA PHE A 53 -2.06 5.88 -10.74
C PHE A 53 -3.14 5.30 -9.84
N VAL A 54 -3.06 3.99 -9.61
CA VAL A 54 -3.99 3.28 -8.75
C VAL A 54 -3.33 3.08 -7.38
N PRO A 55 -3.83 3.70 -6.30
CA PRO A 55 -3.22 3.61 -4.97
C PRO A 55 -3.49 2.24 -4.33
N PHE A 56 -2.45 1.63 -3.75
CA PHE A 56 -2.54 0.32 -3.09
C PHE A 56 -2.23 0.37 -1.60
N ALA A 57 -1.23 1.15 -1.19
CA ALA A 57 -0.76 1.19 0.19
C ALA A 57 -0.17 2.55 0.54
N ILE A 58 -0.29 2.94 1.80
CA ILE A 58 0.41 4.09 2.39
C ILE A 58 1.62 3.55 3.15
N LEU A 59 2.78 4.19 2.99
CA LEU A 59 3.94 3.92 3.84
C LEU A 59 3.77 4.57 5.21
N PHE A 60 4.37 3.96 6.23
CA PHE A 60 4.38 4.55 7.56
C PHE A 60 5.16 5.87 7.54
N ASN A 61 4.51 6.94 8.00
CA ASN A 61 5.16 8.23 8.23
C ASN A 61 6.00 8.21 9.51
N ASP A 62 5.51 7.52 10.54
CA ASP A 62 6.22 7.33 11.81
C ASP A 62 6.87 5.94 11.92
N ASN A 63 7.48 5.67 13.07
CA ASN A 63 8.12 4.39 13.36
C ASN A 63 7.11 3.21 13.36
N PRO A 64 7.18 2.27 12.40
CA PRO A 64 6.22 1.17 12.34
C PRO A 64 6.28 0.25 13.56
N TYR A 65 7.41 0.19 14.27
CA TYR A 65 7.55 -0.63 15.48
C TYR A 65 6.85 -0.03 16.71
N GLU A 66 6.51 1.25 16.66
CA GLU A 66 5.70 1.91 17.68
C GLU A 66 4.20 1.88 17.31
N LEU A 67 3.90 1.84 16.02
CA LEU A 67 2.52 1.87 15.50
C LEU A 67 1.88 0.49 15.36
N LEU A 68 2.68 -0.53 15.06
CA LEU A 68 2.18 -1.87 14.77
C LEU A 68 2.50 -2.84 15.88
N ASN A 69 1.49 -3.65 16.19
CA ASN A 69 1.66 -4.83 17.00
C ASN A 69 1.59 -6.08 16.10
N PRO A 70 2.73 -6.72 15.77
CA PRO A 70 2.74 -7.84 14.83
C PRO A 70 2.06 -9.09 15.42
N PRO A 71 1.64 -10.04 14.58
CA PRO A 71 1.00 -11.26 15.05
C PRO A 71 1.96 -12.11 15.90
N ASN A 72 1.43 -12.68 16.98
CA ASN A 72 2.15 -13.67 17.79
C ASN A 72 2.06 -15.06 17.12
N PRO A 73 3.18 -15.80 16.98
CA PRO A 73 3.15 -17.18 16.46
C PRO A 73 2.15 -18.11 17.16
N ASP A 74 1.91 -17.92 18.45
CA ASP A 74 0.98 -18.74 19.26
C ASP A 74 -0.48 -18.23 19.19
N GLY A 75 -0.72 -17.18 18.40
CA GLY A 75 -2.03 -16.57 18.20
C GLY A 75 -2.18 -15.22 18.90
N GLY A 76 -2.97 -14.34 18.31
CA GLY A 76 -3.14 -12.95 18.77
C GLY A 76 -2.03 -12.04 18.25
N PHE A 77 -1.69 -11.02 19.04
CA PHE A 77 -0.64 -10.04 18.75
C PHE A 77 0.39 -10.03 19.88
N GLN A 78 1.58 -9.47 19.64
CA GLN A 78 2.61 -9.31 20.67
C GLN A 78 2.09 -8.40 21.80
N SER A 79 2.59 -8.55 23.03
CA SER A 79 2.12 -7.80 24.21
C SER A 79 3.18 -6.85 24.71
#